data_AF-A0A8C7RGE9-F1
#
_entry.id   AF-A0A8C7RGE9-F1
#
_cell.length_a   1.000
_cell.length_b   1.000
_cell.length_c   1.000
_cell.angle_alpha   90.00
_cell.angle_beta   90.00
_cell.angle_gamma   90.00
#
_symmetry.space_group_name_H-M   'P 1'
#
loop_
_entity.id
_entity.type
_entity.pdbx_description
1 polymer ?
#
loop_
_entity_poly.entity_id
_entity_poly.type
_entity_poly.pdbx_seq_one_letter_code
_entity_poly.pdbx_strand_id
1 'polypeptide(L)'
;MKGDVTQMNSKGQVPVQMNPSSQRQEAPGGLLDSVMKAVIVIGSGLFVLAAFGNSLTWHLQRFWGASGDFWQNQWTKVHQRWEGHETALFYAGAMFVPFAAFWGSNLLLMLVDYTGMPNFITRYRIQVDKNNPVDPVKLRHAVKTVVFNQLFISAPMVVVCWAVMFSSGNPCGPELPTFHRGLLEMAFCAVLEELLFYYSHRLFHHPALYKHFHKQHHEWTAPIGVVSLYAHPLEHVLSNMLPALIGPVILGSHLVTTTLWYALALVSTTISHCGYHLPFLPSPEFHDYHHLKFNQNFGVLGVLDRLHGTDANFRKTKAYERHTLLLSLTPLTESIPDPPKKVQ
;
A
#
# COMPACT_ATOMS: atom_id res chain seq x y z
N MET A 1 -16.52 -36.50 -87.13
CA MET A 1 -15.31 -37.35 -87.11
C MET A 1 -15.43 -38.28 -85.92
N LYS A 2 -15.10 -39.56 -86.12
CA LYS A 2 -15.61 -40.76 -85.44
C LYS A 2 -15.55 -40.75 -83.89
N GLY A 3 -16.66 -41.16 -83.28
CA GLY A 3 -16.72 -41.76 -81.95
C GLY A 3 -16.78 -43.29 -82.03
N ASP A 4 -17.04 -43.91 -80.86
CA ASP A 4 -17.22 -45.34 -80.54
C ASP A 4 -15.92 -46.14 -80.30
N VAL A 5 -15.77 -47.08 -79.33
CA VAL A 5 -16.66 -47.73 -78.34
C VAL A 5 -15.81 -48.66 -77.44
N THR A 6 -16.08 -48.67 -76.12
CA THR A 6 -16.38 -49.87 -75.26
C THR A 6 -15.30 -50.87 -74.76
N GLN A 7 -15.20 -50.90 -73.42
CA GLN A 7 -15.21 -52.03 -72.44
C GLN A 7 -14.01 -52.95 -72.07
N MET A 8 -14.01 -53.19 -70.74
CA MET A 8 -13.85 -54.44 -69.96
C MET A 8 -12.48 -54.96 -69.47
N ASN A 9 -12.32 -54.82 -68.14
CA ASN A 9 -12.23 -55.89 -67.12
C ASN A 9 -10.93 -56.72 -66.87
N SER A 10 -10.68 -56.89 -65.56
CA SER A 10 -10.19 -58.10 -64.85
C SER A 10 -8.69 -58.43 -64.77
N LYS A 11 -8.19 -58.31 -63.52
CA LYS A 11 -7.26 -59.19 -62.78
C LYS A 11 -5.90 -59.55 -63.43
N GLY A 12 -4.83 -59.11 -62.79
CA GLY A 12 -3.48 -59.68 -62.97
C GLY A 12 -2.64 -59.44 -61.72
N GLN A 13 -2.32 -60.52 -61.01
CA GLN A 13 -1.42 -60.54 -59.84
C GLN A 13 -0.01 -60.10 -60.23
N VAL A 14 0.61 -59.30 -59.37
CA VAL A 14 2.02 -58.86 -59.46
C VAL A 14 2.92 -59.91 -58.79
N PRO A 15 4.02 -60.35 -59.40
CA PRO A 15 4.96 -61.28 -58.77
C PRO A 15 5.89 -60.57 -57.79
N VAL A 16 6.18 -61.29 -56.71
CA VAL A 16 7.14 -60.98 -55.64
C VAL A 16 8.57 -61.10 -56.17
N GLN A 17 9.40 -60.09 -55.92
CA GLN A 17 10.85 -60.24 -55.90
C GLN A 17 11.39 -59.64 -54.59
N MET A 18 11.88 -60.53 -53.72
CA MET A 18 12.49 -60.21 -52.44
C MET A 18 13.86 -59.55 -52.64
N ASN A 19 14.14 -58.47 -51.92
CA ASN A 19 15.49 -57.93 -51.76
C ASN A 19 15.80 -57.76 -50.26
N PRO A 20 16.99 -58.16 -49.76
CA PRO A 20 17.23 -58.35 -48.34
C PRO A 20 17.68 -57.06 -47.62
N SER A 21 17.27 -56.98 -46.35
CA SER A 21 17.85 -56.19 -45.26
C SER A 21 17.95 -54.67 -45.44
N SER A 22 16.93 -53.96 -44.96
CA SER A 22 17.11 -52.60 -44.43
C SER A 22 17.93 -52.69 -43.14
N GLN A 23 19.23 -52.37 -43.20
CA GLN A 23 20.00 -52.05 -42.00
C GLN A 23 19.36 -50.81 -41.35
N ARG A 24 18.65 -51.00 -40.22
CA ARG A 24 18.43 -49.91 -39.27
C ARG A 24 19.80 -49.49 -38.78
N GLN A 25 20.27 -48.31 -39.20
CA GLN A 25 21.24 -47.57 -38.43
C GLN A 25 20.55 -47.17 -37.12
N GLU A 26 20.75 -47.98 -36.06
CA GLU A 26 20.49 -47.51 -34.71
C GLU A 26 21.45 -46.36 -34.42
N ALA A 27 20.90 -45.16 -34.22
CA ALA A 27 21.67 -44.03 -33.72
C ALA A 27 22.31 -44.42 -32.38
N PRO A 28 23.59 -44.08 -32.12
CA PRO A 28 24.25 -44.38 -30.86
C PRO A 28 23.72 -43.41 -29.81
N GLY A 29 22.57 -43.74 -29.25
CA GLY A 29 21.86 -42.92 -28.28
C GLY A 29 20.88 -43.78 -27.51
N GLY A 30 21.40 -44.79 -26.80
CA GLY A 30 20.58 -45.67 -25.97
C GLY A 30 19.85 -44.89 -24.87
N LEU A 31 18.81 -45.51 -24.31
CA LEU A 31 18.08 -44.98 -23.14
C LEU A 31 19.04 -44.51 -22.03
N LEU A 32 20.14 -45.23 -21.83
CA LEU A 32 21.19 -44.91 -20.86
C LEU A 32 21.89 -43.56 -21.15
N ASP A 33 22.21 -43.26 -22.42
CA ASP A 33 22.85 -41.99 -22.81
C ASP A 33 21.89 -40.81 -22.65
N SER A 34 20.61 -41.02 -22.97
CA SER A 34 19.55 -40.02 -22.74
C SER A 34 19.33 -39.75 -21.25
N VAL A 35 19.33 -40.81 -20.42
CA VAL A 35 19.26 -40.71 -18.95
C VAL A 35 20.50 -39.99 -18.39
N MET A 36 21.71 -40.32 -18.86
CA MET A 36 22.93 -39.65 -18.41
C MET A 36 22.94 -38.16 -18.77
N LYS A 37 22.52 -37.80 -19.99
CA LYS A 37 22.38 -36.39 -20.41
C LYS A 37 21.34 -35.65 -19.55
N ALA A 38 20.20 -36.28 -19.27
CA ALA A 38 19.18 -35.71 -18.39
C ALA A 38 19.71 -35.50 -16.96
N VAL A 39 20.43 -36.47 -16.39
CA VAL A 39 21.05 -36.35 -15.07
C VAL A 39 22.08 -35.22 -15.02
N ILE A 40 22.91 -35.07 -16.07
CA ILE A 40 23.90 -33.99 -16.15
C ILE A 40 23.22 -32.62 -16.27
N VAL A 41 22.21 -32.48 -17.13
CA VAL A 41 21.51 -31.20 -17.33
C VAL A 41 20.70 -30.81 -16.09
N ILE A 42 19.93 -31.74 -15.52
CA ILE A 42 19.15 -31.50 -14.30
C ILE A 42 20.07 -31.26 -13.11
N GLY A 43 21.11 -32.08 -12.95
CA GLY A 43 22.08 -31.96 -11.86
C GLY A 43 22.87 -30.65 -11.91
N SER A 44 23.36 -30.25 -13.09
CA SER A 44 24.05 -28.97 -13.28
C SER A 44 23.11 -27.78 -13.07
N GLY A 45 21.85 -27.86 -13.54
CA GLY A 45 20.83 -26.85 -13.28
C GLY A 45 20.52 -26.68 -11.78
N LEU A 46 20.34 -27.79 -11.05
CA LEU A 46 20.13 -27.78 -9.60
C LEU A 46 21.35 -27.22 -8.85
N PHE A 47 22.55 -27.58 -9.28
CA PHE A 47 23.79 -27.06 -8.69
C PHE A 47 23.93 -25.56 -8.88
N VAL A 48 23.69 -25.04 -10.10
CA VAL A 48 23.73 -23.59 -10.39
C VAL A 48 22.67 -22.85 -9.60
N LEU A 49 21.44 -23.39 -9.51
CA LEU A 49 20.36 -22.77 -8.74
C LEU A 49 20.66 -22.75 -7.24
N ALA A 50 21.24 -23.82 -6.69
CA ALA A 50 21.69 -23.87 -5.30
C ALA A 50 22.85 -22.90 -5.04
N ALA A 51 23.85 -22.85 -5.93
CA ALA A 51 24.98 -21.93 -5.83
C ALA A 51 24.53 -20.46 -5.93
N PHE A 52 23.61 -20.15 -6.84
CA PHE A 52 23.01 -18.83 -6.97
C PHE A 52 22.18 -18.48 -5.74
N GLY A 53 21.33 -19.39 -5.26
CA GLY A 53 20.54 -19.20 -4.03
C GLY A 53 21.41 -18.95 -2.80
N ASN A 54 22.49 -19.70 -2.64
CA ASN A 54 23.46 -19.52 -1.56
C ASN A 54 24.22 -18.19 -1.68
N SER A 55 24.66 -17.83 -2.89
CA SER A 55 25.37 -16.57 -3.14
C SER A 55 24.47 -15.36 -2.90
N LEU A 56 23.23 -15.42 -3.41
CA LEU A 56 22.21 -14.40 -3.16
C LEU A 56 21.95 -14.28 -1.66
N THR A 57 21.70 -15.38 -0.96
CA THR A 57 21.49 -15.40 0.50
C THR A 57 22.68 -14.79 1.24
N TRP A 58 23.91 -15.11 0.85
CA TRP A 58 25.12 -14.55 1.46
C TRP A 58 25.24 -13.04 1.24
N HIS A 59 25.04 -12.56 0.01
CA HIS A 59 25.09 -11.12 -0.31
C HIS A 59 24.01 -10.34 0.44
N LEU A 60 22.80 -10.91 0.47
CA LEU A 60 21.67 -10.40 1.21
C LEU A 60 21.99 -10.32 2.70
N GLN A 61 22.45 -11.40 3.32
CA GLN A 61 22.85 -11.42 4.74
C GLN A 61 23.93 -10.39 5.05
N ARG A 62 24.93 -10.23 4.17
CA ARG A 62 26.00 -9.25 4.37
C ARG A 62 25.50 -7.81 4.22
N PHE A 63 24.63 -7.54 3.25
CA PHE A 63 24.00 -6.24 3.08
C PHE A 63 23.09 -5.91 4.27
N TRP A 64 22.24 -6.84 4.70
CA TRP A 64 21.37 -6.65 5.86
C TRP A 64 22.15 -6.53 7.17
N GLY A 65 23.22 -7.32 7.35
CA GLY A 65 24.11 -7.20 8.50
C GLY A 65 24.79 -5.83 8.56
N ALA A 66 25.43 -5.41 7.47
CA ALA A 66 26.08 -4.09 7.40
C ALA A 66 25.08 -2.92 7.57
N SER A 67 23.88 -3.04 6.98
CA SER A 67 22.80 -2.07 7.18
C SER A 67 22.32 -2.07 8.63
N GLY A 68 22.19 -3.23 9.26
CA GLY A 68 21.80 -3.38 10.67
C GLY A 68 22.81 -2.71 11.60
N ASP A 69 24.09 -3.02 11.43
CA ASP A 69 25.19 -2.41 12.20
C ASP A 69 25.24 -0.89 12.03
N PHE A 70 25.00 -0.41 10.79
CA PHE A 70 24.92 1.02 10.53
C PHE A 70 23.79 1.69 11.31
N TRP A 71 22.56 1.16 11.23
CA TRP A 71 21.41 1.72 11.94
C TRP A 71 21.55 1.61 13.45
N GLN A 72 22.05 0.48 13.95
CA GLN A 72 22.34 0.26 15.36
C GLN A 72 23.37 1.29 15.83
N ASN A 73 24.44 1.55 15.08
CA ASN A 73 25.42 2.58 15.43
C ASN A 73 24.83 3.99 15.45
N GLN A 74 23.89 4.34 14.56
CA GLN A 74 23.20 5.63 14.64
C GLN A 74 22.29 5.70 15.86
N TRP A 75 21.54 4.62 16.13
CA TRP A 75 20.67 4.55 17.30
C TRP A 75 21.46 4.63 18.60
N THR A 76 22.58 3.93 18.73
CA THR A 76 23.46 4.00 19.91
C THR A 76 23.90 5.44 20.19
N LYS A 77 24.26 6.23 19.16
CA LYS A 77 24.60 7.64 19.33
C LYS A 77 23.42 8.47 19.86
N VAL A 78 22.23 8.24 19.32
CA VAL A 78 21.00 8.92 19.77
C VAL A 78 20.69 8.52 21.21
N HIS A 79 20.68 7.23 21.51
CA HIS A 79 20.43 6.69 22.85
C HIS A 79 21.40 7.27 23.88
N GLN A 80 22.71 7.24 23.61
CA GLN A 80 23.73 7.81 24.50
C GLN A 80 23.56 9.33 24.68
N ARG A 81 23.17 10.06 23.61
CA ARG A 81 22.96 11.51 23.68
C ARG A 81 21.77 11.92 24.57
N TRP A 82 20.83 10.99 24.77
CA TRP A 82 19.57 11.18 25.50
C TRP A 82 19.47 10.30 26.75
N GLU A 83 20.59 9.75 27.22
CA GLU A 83 20.64 8.94 28.45
C GLU A 83 20.10 9.74 29.65
N GLY A 84 19.16 9.16 30.41
CA GLY A 84 18.46 9.83 31.50
C GLY A 84 17.33 10.78 31.07
N HIS A 85 17.05 10.88 29.77
CA HIS A 85 16.00 11.71 29.18
C HIS A 85 15.06 10.89 28.27
N GLU A 86 14.79 9.64 28.62
CA GLU A 86 14.03 8.67 27.81
C GLU A 86 12.60 9.16 27.52
N THR A 87 11.96 9.83 28.48
CA THR A 87 10.63 10.43 28.28
C THR A 87 10.66 11.48 27.17
N ALA A 88 11.68 12.34 27.17
CA ALA A 88 11.82 13.38 26.15
C ALA A 88 12.25 12.80 24.80
N LEU A 89 13.09 11.75 24.79
CA LEU A 89 13.46 11.00 23.60
C LEU A 89 12.23 10.34 22.95
N PHE A 90 11.41 9.64 23.75
CA PHE A 90 10.21 9.00 23.26
C PHE A 90 9.23 10.02 22.69
N TYR A 91 8.97 11.10 23.41
CA TYR A 91 8.08 12.16 22.93
C TYR A 91 8.61 12.81 21.65
N ALA A 92 9.91 13.10 21.57
CA ALA A 92 10.52 13.62 20.34
C ALA A 92 10.36 12.65 19.17
N GLY A 93 10.65 11.35 19.35
CA GLY A 93 10.49 10.36 18.28
C GLY A 93 9.03 10.17 17.88
N ALA A 94 8.14 9.91 18.84
CA ALA A 94 6.74 9.56 18.61
C ALA A 94 5.85 10.74 18.22
N MET A 95 6.26 11.99 18.48
CA MET A 95 5.50 13.19 18.07
C MET A 95 6.17 13.97 16.95
N PHE A 96 7.45 14.34 17.09
CA PHE A 96 8.07 15.29 16.16
C PHE A 96 8.26 14.70 14.77
N VAL A 97 8.73 13.46 14.66
CA VAL A 97 8.95 12.82 13.35
C VAL A 97 7.62 12.59 12.60
N PRO A 98 6.56 12.00 13.20
CA PRO A 98 5.26 11.89 12.53
C PRO A 98 4.63 13.25 12.23
N PHE A 99 4.77 14.24 13.12
CA PHE A 99 4.32 15.61 12.88
C PHE A 99 5.02 16.22 11.65
N ALA A 100 6.34 16.09 11.56
CA ALA A 100 7.12 16.58 10.43
C ALA A 100 6.74 15.87 9.12
N ALA A 101 6.49 14.55 9.16
CA ALA A 101 6.02 13.79 8.00
C ALA A 101 4.63 14.28 7.52
N PHE A 102 3.70 14.48 8.46
CA PHE A 102 2.36 14.99 8.17
C PHE A 102 2.39 16.41 7.61
N TRP A 103 3.04 17.36 8.28
CA TRP A 103 3.08 18.75 7.81
C TRP A 103 3.97 18.91 6.58
N GLY A 104 5.08 18.16 6.48
CA GLY A 104 5.94 18.19 5.30
C GLY A 104 5.21 17.78 4.03
N SER A 105 4.46 16.67 4.08
CA SER A 105 3.62 16.23 2.96
C SER A 105 2.47 17.21 2.67
N ASN A 106 1.78 17.68 3.71
CA ASN A 106 0.62 18.56 3.54
C ASN A 106 0.94 20.00 3.18
N LEU A 107 2.08 20.56 3.59
CA LEU A 107 2.46 21.93 3.20
C LEU A 107 2.67 22.04 1.68
N LEU A 108 3.30 21.03 1.08
CA LEU A 108 3.48 20.97 -0.37
C LEU A 108 2.13 20.86 -1.08
N LEU A 109 1.26 19.96 -0.64
CA LEU A 109 -0.07 19.78 -1.22
C LEU A 109 -0.97 21.01 -1.04
N MET A 110 -1.00 21.59 0.16
CA MET A 110 -1.76 22.80 0.45
C MET A 110 -1.30 24.00 -0.38
N LEU A 111 0.00 24.10 -0.69
CA LEU A 111 0.49 25.14 -1.60
C LEU A 111 -0.12 24.96 -2.99
N VAL A 112 -0.19 23.73 -3.49
CA VAL A 112 -0.85 23.41 -4.76
C VAL A 112 -2.35 23.69 -4.70
N ASP A 113 -3.01 23.29 -3.62
CA ASP A 113 -4.44 23.49 -3.41
C ASP A 113 -4.84 24.97 -3.30
N TYR A 114 -3.97 25.79 -2.69
CA TYR A 114 -4.18 27.23 -2.54
C TYR A 114 -3.89 27.99 -3.83
N THR A 115 -2.84 27.62 -4.57
CA THR A 115 -2.40 28.36 -5.76
C THR A 115 -3.02 27.86 -7.06
N GLY A 116 -3.51 26.62 -7.10
CA GLY A 116 -3.92 25.94 -8.34
C GLY A 116 -2.74 25.58 -9.26
N MET A 117 -1.50 25.63 -8.76
CA MET A 117 -0.27 25.39 -9.51
C MET A 117 0.72 24.53 -8.72
N PRO A 118 1.65 23.81 -9.37
CA PRO A 118 1.90 23.73 -10.81
C PRO A 118 1.05 22.68 -11.53
N ASN A 119 0.85 22.87 -12.84
CA ASN A 119 0.03 21.99 -13.69
C ASN A 119 0.48 20.53 -13.71
N PHE A 120 1.76 20.26 -13.46
CA PHE A 120 2.25 18.88 -13.41
C PHE A 120 1.71 18.10 -12.21
N ILE A 121 1.24 18.78 -11.14
CA ILE A 121 0.57 18.15 -10.00
C ILE A 121 -0.95 18.20 -10.20
N THR A 122 -1.49 19.37 -10.55
CA THR A 122 -2.96 19.57 -10.61
C THR A 122 -3.66 18.72 -11.66
N ARG A 123 -2.94 18.25 -12.69
CA ARG A 123 -3.46 17.29 -13.67
C ARG A 123 -3.85 15.92 -13.09
N TYR A 124 -3.36 15.57 -11.90
CA TYR A 124 -3.71 14.32 -11.20
C TYR A 124 -4.94 14.45 -10.30
N ARG A 125 -5.60 15.61 -10.28
CA ARG A 125 -6.76 15.85 -9.43
C ARG A 125 -7.93 14.95 -9.84
N ILE A 126 -8.57 14.32 -8.84
CA ILE A 126 -9.69 13.39 -9.06
C ILE A 126 -10.97 14.17 -9.33
N GLN A 127 -11.31 15.12 -8.45
CA GLN A 127 -12.51 15.97 -8.57
C GLN A 127 -12.15 17.35 -9.13
N VAL A 128 -12.08 17.47 -10.46
CA VAL A 128 -11.55 18.67 -11.18
C VAL A 128 -12.32 19.96 -10.85
N ASP A 129 -13.64 19.89 -10.72
CA ASP A 129 -14.52 21.06 -10.53
C ASP A 129 -14.69 21.45 -9.05
N LYS A 130 -13.92 20.85 -8.13
CA LYS A 130 -14.06 21.06 -6.69
C LYS A 130 -12.74 21.51 -6.08
N ASN A 131 -12.84 22.49 -5.16
CA ASN A 131 -11.72 22.92 -4.31
C ASN A 131 -10.46 23.31 -5.11
N ASN A 132 -10.64 24.01 -6.23
CA ASN A 132 -9.56 24.43 -7.13
C ASN A 132 -9.76 25.89 -7.61
N PRO A 133 -9.14 26.90 -6.98
CA PRO A 133 -8.38 26.78 -5.73
C PRO A 133 -9.29 26.56 -4.51
N VAL A 134 -8.70 26.10 -3.41
CA VAL A 134 -9.41 25.94 -2.13
C VAL A 134 -9.79 27.30 -1.55
N ASP A 135 -10.98 27.40 -0.96
CA ASP A 135 -11.40 28.56 -0.17
C ASP A 135 -10.43 28.79 1.03
N PRO A 136 -9.74 29.95 1.08
CA PRO A 136 -8.78 30.25 2.14
C PRO A 136 -9.39 30.28 3.55
N VAL A 137 -10.67 30.66 3.69
CA VAL A 137 -11.35 30.70 4.99
C VAL A 137 -11.59 29.27 5.48
N LYS A 138 -12.09 28.41 4.59
CA LYS A 138 -12.31 26.99 4.88
C LYS A 138 -11.00 26.27 5.21
N LEU A 139 -9.94 26.53 4.43
CA LEU A 139 -8.61 25.98 4.68
C LEU A 139 -8.05 26.41 6.04
N ARG A 140 -8.14 27.70 6.37
CA ARG A 140 -7.68 28.22 7.67
C ARG A 140 -8.42 27.58 8.83
N HIS A 141 -9.73 27.35 8.69
CA HIS A 141 -10.52 26.66 9.70
C HIS A 141 -10.03 25.21 9.87
N ALA A 142 -9.86 24.46 8.78
CA ALA A 142 -9.35 23.10 8.83
C ALA A 142 -7.96 23.02 9.50
N VAL A 143 -7.02 23.88 9.10
CA VAL A 143 -5.67 23.95 9.68
C VAL A 143 -5.72 24.22 11.19
N LYS A 144 -6.55 25.16 11.65
CA LYS A 144 -6.69 25.44 13.09
C LYS A 144 -7.20 24.23 13.86
N THR A 145 -8.19 23.53 13.33
CA THR A 145 -8.76 22.33 13.96
C THR A 145 -7.74 21.19 13.98
N VAL A 146 -6.97 20.99 12.90
CA VAL A 146 -5.92 19.97 12.83
C VAL A 146 -4.82 20.25 13.85
N VAL A 147 -4.35 21.50 13.94
CA VAL A 147 -3.36 21.92 14.96
C VAL A 147 -3.92 21.70 16.37
N PHE A 148 -5.18 22.04 16.62
CA PHE A 148 -5.83 21.79 17.90
C PHE A 148 -5.85 20.30 18.24
N ASN A 149 -6.31 19.46 17.31
CA ASN A 149 -6.37 18.01 17.49
C ASN A 149 -4.97 17.43 17.80
N GLN A 150 -3.94 17.83 17.05
CA GLN A 150 -2.58 17.34 17.29
C GLN A 150 -2.00 17.77 18.65
N LEU A 151 -2.15 19.05 19.01
CA LEU A 151 -1.54 19.59 20.23
C LEU A 151 -2.31 19.21 21.50
N PHE A 152 -3.63 19.18 21.47
CA PHE A 152 -4.45 19.03 22.67
C PHE A 152 -5.09 17.64 22.79
N ILE A 153 -5.00 16.80 21.76
CA ILE A 153 -5.52 15.43 21.80
C ILE A 153 -4.41 14.42 21.51
N SER A 154 -3.76 14.50 20.35
CA SER A 154 -2.72 13.53 19.98
C SER A 154 -1.54 13.54 20.96
N ALA A 155 -1.03 14.73 21.32
CA ALA A 155 0.10 14.84 22.24
C ALA A 155 -0.17 14.23 23.63
N PRO A 156 -1.26 14.56 24.35
CA PRO A 156 -1.60 13.88 25.60
C PRO A 156 -1.79 12.37 25.43
N MET A 157 -2.41 11.90 24.34
CA MET A 157 -2.59 10.48 24.09
C MET A 157 -1.25 9.75 23.91
N VAL A 158 -0.27 10.36 23.24
CA VAL A 158 1.08 9.79 23.11
C VAL A 158 1.79 9.73 24.47
N VAL A 159 1.57 10.69 25.37
CA VAL A 159 2.08 10.63 26.76
C VAL A 159 1.45 9.45 27.52
N VAL A 160 0.16 9.19 27.33
CA VAL A 160 -0.50 8.01 27.92
C VAL A 160 0.09 6.72 27.34
N CYS A 161 0.29 6.65 26.01
CA CYS A 161 0.94 5.50 25.38
C CYS A 161 2.35 5.26 25.92
N TRP A 162 3.15 6.33 26.08
CA TRP A 162 4.46 6.26 26.72
C TRP A 162 4.36 5.64 28.12
N ALA A 163 3.46 6.15 28.97
CA ALA A 163 3.32 5.66 30.34
C ALA A 163 2.96 4.16 30.38
N VAL A 164 2.07 3.71 29.49
CA VAL A 164 1.70 2.30 29.39
C VAL A 164 2.88 1.46 28.90
N MET A 165 3.54 1.84 27.81
CA MET A 165 4.65 1.08 27.23
C MET A 165 5.88 1.03 28.15
N PHE A 166 6.14 2.10 28.89
CA PHE A 166 7.23 2.14 29.88
C PHE A 166 6.91 1.31 31.13
N SER A 167 5.63 1.18 31.50
CA SER A 167 5.23 0.34 32.63
C SER A 167 5.44 -1.16 32.38
N SER A 168 5.46 -1.59 31.12
CA SER A 168 5.57 -2.99 30.70
C SER A 168 6.89 -3.35 30.03
N GLY A 169 7.78 -2.38 29.74
CA GLY A 169 9.05 -2.64 29.07
C GLY A 169 9.93 -1.40 28.91
N ASN A 170 10.96 -1.51 28.07
CA ASN A 170 11.85 -0.42 27.73
C ASN A 170 11.72 -0.05 26.24
N PRO A 171 10.73 0.77 25.86
CA PRO A 171 10.52 1.15 24.47
C PRO A 171 11.67 2.01 23.90
N CYS A 172 12.54 2.59 24.73
CA CYS A 172 13.73 3.32 24.30
C CYS A 172 15.03 2.54 24.54
N GLY A 173 14.96 1.21 24.54
CA GLY A 173 16.13 0.36 24.81
C GLY A 173 17.31 0.58 23.86
N PRO A 174 18.52 0.16 24.24
CA PRO A 174 19.72 0.39 23.44
C PRO A 174 19.76 -0.46 22.16
N GLU A 175 19.05 -1.59 22.12
CA GLU A 175 19.04 -2.52 20.98
C GLU A 175 17.86 -2.26 20.06
N LEU A 176 18.14 -2.05 18.77
CA LEU A 176 17.09 -1.94 17.76
C LEU A 176 16.38 -3.29 17.56
N PRO A 177 15.08 -3.26 17.20
CA PRO A 177 14.41 -4.47 16.77
C PRO A 177 15.07 -5.01 15.50
N THR A 178 15.14 -6.34 15.38
CA THR A 178 15.58 -6.97 14.14
C THR A 178 14.66 -6.56 12.98
N PHE A 179 15.20 -6.53 11.75
CA PHE A 179 14.42 -6.15 10.57
C PHE A 179 13.12 -6.95 10.42
N HIS A 180 13.18 -8.27 10.65
CA HIS A 180 12.00 -9.14 10.59
C HIS A 180 10.99 -8.83 11.68
N ARG A 181 11.44 -8.55 12.91
CA ARG A 181 10.55 -8.12 13.99
C ARG A 181 9.87 -6.81 13.64
N GLY A 182 10.62 -5.81 13.16
CA GLY A 182 10.05 -4.55 12.68
C GLY A 182 8.98 -4.76 11.60
N LEU A 183 9.24 -5.60 10.60
CA LEU A 183 8.28 -5.90 9.54
C LEU A 183 7.00 -6.59 10.06
N LEU A 184 7.14 -7.54 10.98
CA LEU A 184 6.00 -8.22 11.59
C LEU A 184 5.17 -7.26 12.47
N GLU A 185 5.83 -6.40 13.24
CA GLU A 185 5.16 -5.37 14.03
C GLU A 185 4.39 -4.39 13.13
N MET A 186 4.97 -3.95 12.01
CA MET A 186 4.27 -3.10 11.02
C MET A 186 3.05 -3.79 10.42
N ALA A 187 3.19 -5.05 10.01
CA ALA A 187 2.08 -5.82 9.44
C ALA A 187 0.95 -6.00 10.48
N PHE A 188 1.30 -6.29 11.73
CA PHE A 188 0.33 -6.37 12.82
C PHE A 188 -0.39 -5.03 13.04
N CYS A 189 0.35 -3.92 13.08
CA CYS A 189 -0.23 -2.60 13.25
C CYS A 189 -1.19 -2.25 12.09
N ALA A 190 -0.84 -2.56 10.85
CA ALA A 190 -1.71 -2.32 9.69
C ALA A 190 -3.01 -3.13 9.73
N VAL A 191 -2.95 -4.40 10.14
CA VAL A 191 -4.15 -5.22 10.30
C VAL A 191 -5.03 -4.70 11.44
N LEU A 192 -4.42 -4.29 12.55
CA LEU A 192 -5.14 -3.76 13.69
C LEU A 192 -5.76 -2.39 13.40
N GLU A 193 -5.05 -1.52 12.68
CA GLU A 193 -5.56 -0.25 12.20
C GLU A 193 -6.77 -0.45 11.29
N GLU A 194 -6.70 -1.34 10.30
CA GLU A 194 -7.85 -1.68 9.43
C GLU A 194 -9.07 -2.11 10.27
N LEU A 195 -8.87 -2.97 11.27
CA LEU A 195 -9.95 -3.45 12.13
C LEU A 195 -10.57 -2.32 12.96
N LEU A 196 -9.76 -1.58 13.71
CA LEU A 196 -10.25 -0.56 14.63
C LEU A 196 -10.82 0.65 13.88
N PHE A 197 -10.15 1.06 12.79
CA PHE A 197 -10.62 2.15 11.94
C PHE A 197 -11.94 1.81 11.28
N TYR A 198 -12.05 0.67 10.60
CA TYR A 198 -13.26 0.29 9.87
C TYR A 198 -14.51 0.31 10.77
N TYR A 199 -14.44 -0.32 11.95
CA TYR A 199 -15.60 -0.41 12.83
C TYR A 199 -15.93 0.93 13.51
N SER A 200 -14.92 1.67 13.98
CA SER A 200 -15.15 2.99 14.58
C SER A 200 -15.71 3.98 13.55
N HIS A 201 -15.11 4.02 12.36
CA HIS A 201 -15.52 4.90 11.27
C HIS A 201 -16.95 4.58 10.81
N ARG A 202 -17.28 3.30 10.57
CA ARG A 202 -18.64 2.87 10.23
C ARG A 202 -19.65 3.18 11.35
N LEU A 203 -19.25 3.08 12.61
CA LEU A 203 -20.08 3.47 13.75
C LEU A 203 -20.37 4.97 13.75
N PHE A 204 -19.37 5.82 13.47
CA PHE A 204 -19.56 7.27 13.37
C PHE A 204 -20.46 7.71 12.22
N HIS A 205 -20.62 6.87 11.18
CA HIS A 205 -21.63 7.06 10.13
C HIS A 205 -23.05 6.67 10.53
N HIS A 206 -23.25 6.07 11.70
CA HIS A 206 -24.60 5.83 12.20
C HIS A 206 -25.35 7.17 12.38
N PRO A 207 -26.63 7.31 11.96
CA PRO A 207 -27.33 8.60 11.94
C PRO A 207 -27.31 9.38 13.26
N ALA A 208 -27.34 8.67 14.40
CA ALA A 208 -27.27 9.26 15.74
C ALA A 208 -25.92 9.95 16.04
N LEU A 209 -24.82 9.42 15.50
CA LEU A 209 -23.46 9.93 15.73
C LEU A 209 -23.00 10.86 14.61
N TYR A 210 -23.36 10.56 13.35
CA TYR A 210 -22.90 11.29 12.17
C TYR A 210 -23.14 12.79 12.29
N LYS A 211 -24.39 13.19 12.60
CA LYS A 211 -24.78 14.60 12.71
C LYS A 211 -23.91 15.38 13.71
N HIS A 212 -23.43 14.73 14.76
CA HIS A 212 -22.77 15.38 15.89
C HIS A 212 -21.25 15.30 15.81
N PHE A 213 -20.70 14.20 15.29
CA PHE A 213 -19.27 13.91 15.42
C PHE A 213 -18.57 13.77 14.07
N HIS A 214 -19.23 13.26 13.03
CA HIS A 214 -18.55 12.91 11.78
C HIS A 214 -18.90 13.81 10.59
N LYS A 215 -20.03 14.52 10.67
CA LYS A 215 -20.45 15.48 9.64
C LYS A 215 -19.39 16.54 9.39
N GLN A 216 -18.67 16.98 10.43
CA GLN A 216 -17.58 17.95 10.31
C GLN A 216 -16.50 17.45 9.33
N HIS A 217 -16.02 16.22 9.50
CA HIS A 217 -15.02 15.62 8.61
C HIS A 217 -15.50 15.63 7.14
N HIS A 218 -16.79 15.30 6.95
CA HIS A 218 -17.47 15.25 5.64
C HIS A 218 -17.89 16.62 5.06
N GLU A 219 -17.54 17.74 5.69
CA GLU A 219 -17.69 19.06 5.07
C GLU A 219 -16.80 19.20 3.81
N TRP A 220 -15.81 18.31 3.64
CA TRP A 220 -14.89 18.26 2.52
C TRP A 220 -15.20 17.10 1.57
N THR A 221 -16.32 17.18 0.85
CA THR A 221 -16.73 16.15 -0.13
C THR A 221 -15.72 15.88 -1.25
N ALA A 222 -14.80 16.84 -1.48
CA ALA A 222 -13.57 16.67 -2.23
C ALA A 222 -12.42 16.95 -1.27
N PRO A 223 -11.87 15.93 -0.58
CA PRO A 223 -10.87 16.15 0.44
C PRO A 223 -9.55 16.67 -0.15
N ILE A 224 -8.75 17.26 0.72
CA ILE A 224 -7.36 17.65 0.51
C ILE A 224 -6.55 17.07 1.68
N GLY A 225 -5.24 16.89 1.51
CA GLY A 225 -4.46 16.04 2.43
C GLY A 225 -4.59 16.44 3.92
N VAL A 226 -4.59 17.74 4.22
CA VAL A 226 -4.60 18.25 5.60
C VAL A 226 -5.90 17.91 6.34
N VAL A 227 -6.99 17.70 5.60
CA VAL A 227 -8.30 17.41 6.20
C VAL A 227 -8.44 15.97 6.68
N SER A 228 -7.45 15.11 6.41
CA SER A 228 -7.35 13.77 7.02
C SER A 228 -7.39 13.79 8.55
N LEU A 229 -6.97 14.90 9.19
CA LEU A 229 -7.09 15.10 10.64
C LEU A 229 -8.10 16.19 11.02
N TYR A 230 -8.86 16.73 10.06
CA TYR A 230 -9.97 17.63 10.31
C TYR A 230 -11.18 16.81 10.76
N ALA A 231 -11.30 16.64 12.06
CA ALA A 231 -12.31 15.80 12.69
C ALA A 231 -12.78 16.41 14.01
N HIS A 232 -13.98 16.02 14.45
CA HIS A 232 -14.43 16.33 15.80
C HIS A 232 -13.50 15.65 16.83
N PRO A 233 -13.23 16.22 18.02
CA PRO A 233 -12.34 15.63 19.03
C PRO A 233 -12.61 14.16 19.34
N LEU A 234 -13.88 13.77 19.51
CA LEU A 234 -14.27 12.38 19.79
C LEU A 234 -13.94 11.43 18.64
N GLU A 235 -14.18 11.84 17.39
CA GLU A 235 -13.80 11.07 16.21
C GLU A 235 -12.27 10.98 16.12
N HIS A 236 -11.57 12.08 16.36
CA HIS A 236 -10.12 12.11 16.35
C HIS A 236 -9.51 11.11 17.36
N VAL A 237 -10.08 11.02 18.57
CA VAL A 237 -9.65 10.00 19.55
C VAL A 237 -9.93 8.59 19.04
N LEU A 238 -11.18 8.30 18.68
CA LEU A 238 -11.64 6.91 18.48
C LEU A 238 -11.30 6.33 17.10
N SER A 239 -11.30 7.15 16.07
CA SER A 239 -11.04 6.72 14.69
C SER A 239 -9.66 7.13 14.17
N ASN A 240 -9.04 8.20 14.64
CA ASN A 240 -7.70 8.55 14.14
C ASN A 240 -6.60 8.05 15.08
N MET A 241 -6.67 8.39 16.37
CA MET A 241 -5.60 8.08 17.32
C MET A 241 -5.60 6.62 17.74
N LEU A 242 -6.69 6.08 18.30
CA LEU A 242 -6.70 4.71 18.83
C LEU A 242 -6.28 3.64 17.81
N PRO A 243 -6.76 3.64 16.55
CA PRO A 243 -6.34 2.65 15.55
C PRO A 243 -4.84 2.68 15.28
N ALA A 244 -4.22 3.85 15.24
CA ALA A 244 -2.78 4.00 15.04
C ALA A 244 -1.97 3.66 16.30
N LEU A 245 -2.43 4.05 17.49
CA LEU A 245 -1.67 3.95 18.73
C LEU A 245 -1.66 2.55 19.37
N ILE A 246 -2.76 1.79 19.27
CA ILE A 246 -2.92 0.56 20.05
C ILE A 246 -1.95 -0.54 19.61
N GLY A 247 -1.59 -0.63 18.33
CA GLY A 247 -0.68 -1.66 17.81
C GLY A 247 0.68 -1.67 18.52
N PRO A 248 1.45 -0.56 18.47
CA PRO A 248 2.71 -0.44 19.19
C PRO A 248 2.59 -0.66 20.71
N VAL A 249 1.48 -0.23 21.31
CA VAL A 249 1.23 -0.40 22.76
C VAL A 249 1.08 -1.88 23.12
N ILE A 250 0.27 -2.64 22.36
CA ILE A 250 0.07 -4.09 22.57
C ILE A 250 1.40 -4.84 22.43
N LEU A 251 2.20 -4.47 21.44
CA LEU A 251 3.45 -5.15 21.11
C LEU A 251 4.63 -4.75 22.01
N GLY A 252 4.48 -3.68 22.80
CA GLY A 252 5.62 -3.07 23.52
C GLY A 252 6.73 -2.65 22.56
N SER A 253 6.35 -2.09 21.40
CA SER A 253 7.27 -1.80 20.30
C SER A 253 8.37 -0.80 20.70
N HIS A 254 9.55 -1.00 20.11
CA HIS A 254 10.66 -0.06 20.22
C HIS A 254 10.29 1.30 19.60
N LEU A 255 10.79 2.41 20.15
CA LEU A 255 10.51 3.78 19.74
C LEU A 255 10.68 3.98 18.22
N VAL A 256 11.74 3.39 17.64
CA VAL A 256 12.00 3.50 16.20
C VAL A 256 10.89 2.85 15.37
N THR A 257 10.39 1.67 15.76
CA THR A 257 9.24 1.03 15.09
C THR A 257 7.99 1.88 15.26
N THR A 258 7.71 2.32 16.49
CA THR A 258 6.54 3.16 16.82
C THR A 258 6.55 4.46 16.01
N THR A 259 7.70 5.12 15.92
CA THR A 259 7.90 6.36 15.15
C THR A 259 7.66 6.15 13.67
N LEU A 260 8.26 5.10 13.10
CA LEU A 260 8.10 4.77 11.68
C LEU A 260 6.64 4.40 11.35
N TRP A 261 5.97 3.67 12.24
CA TRP A 261 4.56 3.31 12.09
C TRP A 261 3.66 4.56 12.08
N TYR A 262 3.78 5.44 13.08
CA TYR A 262 2.97 6.67 13.13
C TYR A 262 3.23 7.58 11.94
N ALA A 263 4.48 7.72 11.49
CA ALA A 263 4.79 8.48 10.28
C ALA A 263 4.15 7.86 9.03
N LEU A 264 4.23 6.52 8.88
CA LEU A 264 3.62 5.81 7.77
C LEU A 264 2.09 5.94 7.77
N ALA A 265 1.43 5.78 8.92
CA ALA A 265 -0.01 5.94 9.06
C ALA A 265 -0.46 7.37 8.68
N LEU A 266 0.26 8.40 9.14
CA LEU A 266 -0.04 9.80 8.81
C LEU A 266 0.19 10.14 7.33
N VAL A 267 1.24 9.59 6.72
CA VAL A 267 1.48 9.76 5.28
C VAL A 267 0.43 9.00 4.47
N SER A 268 0.10 7.77 4.86
CA SER A 268 -0.94 6.95 4.21
C SER A 268 -2.30 7.65 4.21
N THR A 269 -2.73 8.18 5.37
CA THR A 269 -4.01 8.92 5.46
C THR A 269 -3.96 10.25 4.71
N THR A 270 -2.81 10.92 4.66
CA THR A 270 -2.63 12.11 3.82
C THR A 270 -2.81 11.77 2.35
N ILE A 271 -2.20 10.68 1.88
CA ILE A 271 -2.32 10.22 0.49
C ILE A 271 -3.78 9.88 0.18
N SER A 272 -4.48 9.14 1.05
CA SER A 272 -5.88 8.77 0.83
C SER A 272 -6.84 9.97 0.73
N HIS A 273 -6.48 11.10 1.35
CA HIS A 273 -7.28 12.34 1.36
C HIS A 273 -6.78 13.41 0.40
N CYS A 274 -5.61 13.25 -0.24
CA CYS A 274 -4.96 14.38 -0.92
C CYS A 274 -5.75 14.93 -2.12
N GLY A 275 -6.69 14.16 -2.67
CA GLY A 275 -7.47 14.55 -3.86
C GLY A 275 -6.68 14.43 -5.17
N TYR A 276 -5.46 13.89 -5.14
CA TYR A 276 -4.58 13.69 -6.29
C TYR A 276 -4.16 12.22 -6.44
N HIS A 277 -4.43 11.61 -7.58
CA HIS A 277 -3.90 10.28 -7.89
C HIS A 277 -2.47 10.38 -8.43
N LEU A 278 -1.52 10.63 -7.52
CA LEU A 278 -0.12 10.86 -7.88
C LEU A 278 0.61 9.56 -8.29
N PRO A 279 1.62 9.64 -9.18
CA PRO A 279 2.43 8.49 -9.55
C PRO A 279 3.17 7.87 -8.36
N PHE A 280 3.30 6.55 -8.38
CA PHE A 280 4.04 5.73 -7.40
C PHE A 280 3.51 5.77 -5.96
N LEU A 281 2.34 6.36 -5.73
CA LEU A 281 1.66 6.37 -4.43
C LEU A 281 0.37 5.55 -4.48
N PRO A 282 -0.07 4.98 -3.33
CA PRO A 282 -1.36 4.31 -3.23
C PRO A 282 -2.52 5.17 -3.75
N SER A 283 -3.53 4.53 -4.32
CA SER A 283 -4.66 5.23 -4.92
C SER A 283 -5.57 5.86 -3.85
N PRO A 284 -5.87 7.17 -3.93
CA PRO A 284 -6.88 7.82 -3.09
C PRO A 284 -8.34 7.56 -3.50
N GLU A 285 -8.60 6.98 -4.68
CA GLU A 285 -9.95 6.83 -5.27
C GLU A 285 -10.97 6.19 -4.31
N PHE A 286 -10.52 5.24 -3.49
CA PHE A 286 -11.38 4.54 -2.53
C PHE A 286 -11.96 5.48 -1.46
N HIS A 287 -11.11 6.33 -0.88
CA HIS A 287 -11.51 7.24 0.19
C HIS A 287 -12.07 8.56 -0.36
N ASP A 288 -11.62 9.01 -1.53
CA ASP A 288 -12.28 10.12 -2.23
C ASP A 288 -13.75 9.78 -2.56
N TYR A 289 -14.00 8.55 -3.02
CA TYR A 289 -15.37 8.05 -3.21
C TYR A 289 -16.18 7.97 -1.91
N HIS A 290 -15.52 7.65 -0.79
CA HIS A 290 -16.14 7.69 0.54
C HIS A 290 -16.65 9.09 0.87
N HIS A 291 -15.82 10.14 0.73
CA HIS A 291 -16.21 11.54 0.95
C HIS A 291 -17.31 12.01 -0.01
N LEU A 292 -17.42 11.41 -1.19
CA LEU A 292 -18.47 11.71 -2.16
C LEU A 292 -19.82 11.04 -1.83
N LYS A 293 -19.82 9.82 -1.27
CA LYS A 293 -21.02 8.99 -1.07
C LYS A 293 -21.44 8.80 0.38
N PHE A 294 -20.56 9.07 1.33
CA PHE A 294 -20.74 9.03 2.78
C PHE A 294 -21.02 7.64 3.39
N ASN A 295 -21.61 6.68 2.67
CA ASN A 295 -22.13 5.45 3.28
C ASN A 295 -21.45 4.15 2.82
N GLN A 296 -20.25 4.25 2.25
CA GLN A 296 -19.50 3.15 1.63
C GLN A 296 -18.01 3.32 1.93
N ASN A 297 -17.19 2.29 1.73
CA ASN A 297 -15.72 2.42 1.75
C ASN A 297 -15.17 2.98 3.09
N PHE A 298 -15.39 2.28 4.19
CA PHE A 298 -15.04 2.74 5.55
C PHE A 298 -13.62 2.39 6.00
N GLY A 299 -13.00 1.37 5.42
CA GLY A 299 -11.69 0.84 5.81
C GLY A 299 -10.51 1.65 5.27
N VAL A 300 -9.33 1.34 5.79
CA VAL A 300 -8.04 1.89 5.33
C VAL A 300 -7.53 1.07 4.15
N LEU A 301 -7.57 -0.26 4.27
CA LEU A 301 -7.11 -1.22 3.27
C LEU A 301 -8.25 -1.71 2.36
N GLY A 302 -9.50 -1.53 2.77
CA GLY A 302 -10.69 -1.99 2.06
C GLY A 302 -10.96 -3.50 2.18
N VAL A 303 -10.17 -4.22 2.99
CA VAL A 303 -10.35 -5.66 3.24
C VAL A 303 -11.66 -5.91 3.96
N LEU A 304 -11.95 -5.12 5.01
CA LEU A 304 -13.20 -5.25 5.74
C LEU A 304 -14.39 -4.74 4.95
N ASP A 305 -14.20 -3.76 4.06
CA ASP A 305 -15.27 -3.37 3.14
C ASP A 305 -15.64 -4.48 2.18
N ARG A 306 -14.64 -5.19 1.65
CA ARG A 306 -14.86 -6.34 0.79
C ARG A 306 -15.61 -7.45 1.53
N LEU A 307 -15.23 -7.71 2.78
CA LEU A 307 -15.86 -8.73 3.62
C LEU A 307 -17.32 -8.39 3.95
N HIS A 308 -17.61 -7.13 4.28
CA HIS A 308 -18.95 -6.69 4.67
C HIS A 308 -19.81 -6.18 3.49
N GLY A 309 -19.26 -6.13 2.28
CA GLY A 309 -19.94 -5.64 1.08
C GLY A 309 -20.14 -4.12 1.02
N THR A 310 -19.43 -3.33 1.83
CA THR A 310 -19.54 -1.87 1.86
C THR A 310 -18.76 -1.18 0.74
N ASP A 311 -18.01 -1.93 -0.08
CA ASP A 311 -17.40 -1.47 -1.34
C ASP A 311 -18.25 -1.80 -2.59
N ALA A 312 -19.42 -2.44 -2.43
CA ALA A 312 -20.11 -3.07 -3.55
C ALA A 312 -20.55 -2.11 -4.67
N ASN A 313 -20.93 -0.86 -4.34
CA ASN A 313 -21.25 0.11 -5.40
C ASN A 313 -20.00 0.78 -5.94
N PHE A 314 -18.98 1.05 -5.12
CA PHE A 314 -17.68 1.56 -5.57
C PHE A 314 -17.13 0.69 -6.72
N ARG A 315 -17.17 -0.63 -6.58
CA ARG A 315 -16.70 -1.59 -7.61
C ARG A 315 -17.40 -1.53 -8.96
N LYS A 316 -18.56 -0.89 -9.04
CA LYS A 316 -19.33 -0.70 -10.27
C LYS A 316 -19.03 0.64 -10.93
N THR A 317 -18.10 1.42 -10.38
CA THR A 317 -17.78 2.77 -10.85
C THR A 317 -16.45 2.83 -11.58
N LYS A 318 -16.26 3.90 -12.36
CA LYS A 318 -14.97 4.24 -12.96
C LYS A 318 -13.88 4.52 -11.92
N ALA A 319 -14.24 5.04 -10.74
CA ALA A 319 -13.28 5.27 -9.66
C ALA A 319 -12.62 3.95 -9.20
N TYR A 320 -13.35 2.83 -9.21
CA TYR A 320 -12.75 1.51 -8.93
C TYR A 320 -11.83 1.02 -10.05
N GLU A 321 -12.18 1.24 -11.32
CA GLU A 321 -11.27 0.93 -12.43
C GLU A 321 -9.96 1.73 -12.33
N ARG A 322 -10.04 2.97 -11.82
CA ARG A 322 -8.89 3.83 -11.54
C ARG A 322 -8.19 3.49 -10.21
N HIS A 323 -8.77 2.68 -9.33
CA HIS A 323 -8.20 2.37 -8.02
C HIS A 323 -7.03 1.38 -8.08
N THR A 324 -5.91 1.84 -8.64
CA THR A 324 -4.68 1.08 -8.86
C THR A 324 -3.45 1.94 -8.60
N LEU A 325 -2.29 1.32 -8.38
CA LEU A 325 -1.03 2.06 -8.27
C LEU A 325 -0.68 2.66 -9.63
N LEU A 326 -0.57 3.99 -9.70
CA LEU A 326 -0.21 4.69 -10.92
C LEU A 326 1.30 4.56 -11.18
N LEU A 327 1.69 3.67 -12.11
CA LEU A 327 3.11 3.44 -12.46
C LEU A 327 3.60 4.31 -13.64
N SER A 328 2.71 5.10 -14.24
CA SER A 328 3.03 5.97 -15.38
C SER A 328 2.90 7.43 -14.99
N LEU A 329 3.45 8.33 -15.79
CA LEU A 329 3.20 9.76 -15.61
C LEU A 329 1.83 10.18 -16.17
N THR A 330 1.16 9.40 -17.01
CA THR A 330 -0.14 9.78 -17.57
C THR A 330 -1.24 9.66 -16.51
N PRO A 331 -2.04 10.72 -16.24
CA PRO A 331 -3.16 10.65 -15.29
C PRO A 331 -4.16 9.54 -15.62
N LEU A 332 -4.76 8.93 -14.59
CA LEU A 332 -5.73 7.84 -14.80
C LEU A 332 -7.06 8.30 -15.41
N THR A 333 -7.38 9.59 -15.30
CA THR A 333 -8.51 10.20 -16.00
C THR A 333 -8.29 10.26 -17.51
N GLU A 334 -7.03 10.26 -17.97
CA GLU A 334 -6.68 10.19 -19.39
C GLU A 334 -6.56 8.74 -19.88
N SER A 335 -5.94 7.85 -19.08
CA SER A 335 -5.79 6.43 -19.47
C SER A 335 -7.09 5.62 -19.34
N ILE A 336 -7.98 6.02 -18.42
CA ILE A 336 -9.31 5.43 -18.20
C ILE A 336 -10.33 6.57 -18.22
N PRO A 337 -10.69 7.10 -19.40
CA PRO A 337 -11.56 8.26 -19.52
C PRO A 337 -13.01 7.96 -19.13
N ASP A 338 -13.72 8.99 -18.71
CA ASP A 338 -15.17 8.94 -18.53
C ASP A 338 -15.86 8.72 -19.89
N PRO A 339 -17.00 8.02 -19.92
CA PRO A 339 -17.77 7.89 -21.14
C PRO A 339 -18.21 9.28 -21.62
N PRO A 340 -18.27 9.52 -22.95
CA PRO A 340 -18.72 10.79 -23.48
C PRO A 340 -20.11 11.12 -22.92
N LYS A 341 -20.27 12.32 -22.34
CA LYS A 341 -21.58 12.80 -21.89
C LYS A 341 -22.54 12.71 -23.08
N LYS A 342 -23.65 11.97 -22.94
CA LYS A 342 -24.70 11.98 -23.96
C LYS A 342 -25.16 13.42 -24.09
N VAL A 343 -24.94 14.01 -25.26
CA VAL A 343 -25.51 15.30 -25.64
C VAL A 343 -27.02 15.08 -25.63
N GLN A 344 -27.71 15.66 -24.64
CA GLN A 344 -29.17 15.71 -24.59
C GLN A 344 -29.66 16.94 -25.33
#